data_AF-A0A7J6SHE6-F1
#
_entry.id   AF-A0A7J6SHE6-F1
#
_cell.length_a   1.000
_cell.length_b   1.000
_cell.length_c   1.000
_cell.angle_alpha   90.00
_cell.angle_beta   90.00
_cell.angle_gamma   90.00
#
_symmetry.space_group_name_H-M   'P 1'
#
loop_
_entity.id
_entity.type
_entity.pdbx_description
1 polymer ?
#
loop_
_entity_poly.entity_id
_entity_poly.type
_entity_poly.pdbx_seq_one_letter_code
_entity_poly.pdbx_strand_id
1 'polypeptide(L)'
;QVSGTSGEYSRYRSVFIRPPTDDDRSHSLTIANKVRCDVCEEILKELLPKAQSLAHIDDILDVLESPIDEDTWEKSTDPQVNRINLSRTGCNKHFKDSLLARGFHAGPCDDKLQGNGNEDVTDICLKKGTPKTEAQMEVYNRDYDALYYACEATIGRYGDDIAEYLANNHHVHHDLQQQRTSHVELGPTIRAVCRDVGKCNMHRRRPSETVGPTPTE
;
A
#
# COMPACT_ATOMS: atom_id res chain seq x y z
N GLN A 1 -17.33 -3.87 24.75
CA GLN A 1 -17.52 -3.97 23.29
C GLN A 1 -16.17 -3.62 22.68
N VAL A 2 -15.49 -4.55 22.03
CA VAL A 2 -14.10 -4.35 21.56
C VAL A 2 -14.16 -3.41 20.36
N SER A 3 -13.61 -2.20 20.52
CA SER A 3 -13.49 -1.20 19.46
C SER A 3 -12.37 -1.56 18.48
N GLY A 4 -12.47 -2.72 17.84
CA GLY A 4 -11.78 -2.97 16.57
C GLY A 4 -12.71 -2.49 15.46
N THR A 5 -12.29 -1.50 14.68
CA THR A 5 -12.98 -1.11 13.44
C THR A 5 -13.11 -2.34 12.55
N SER A 6 -14.30 -2.93 12.43
CA SER A 6 -14.69 -4.26 11.91
C SER A 6 -13.93 -4.89 10.72
N GLY A 7 -13.09 -4.15 9.99
CA GLY A 7 -12.40 -4.58 8.79
C GLY A 7 -11.35 -5.69 9.00
N GLU A 8 -10.65 -5.78 10.14
CA GLU A 8 -9.61 -6.81 10.34
C GLU A 8 -10.22 -8.23 10.29
N TYR A 9 -11.46 -8.39 10.77
CA TYR A 9 -12.20 -9.66 10.75
C TYR A 9 -12.57 -10.13 9.34
N SER A 10 -12.58 -9.21 8.38
CA SER A 10 -12.74 -9.52 6.97
C SER A 10 -11.38 -9.80 6.31
N ARG A 11 -10.28 -9.25 6.82
CA ARG A 11 -8.94 -9.46 6.22
C ARG A 11 -8.27 -10.77 6.65
N TYR A 12 -8.47 -11.23 7.88
CA TYR A 12 -7.67 -12.33 8.45
C TYR A 12 -8.51 -13.48 9.05
N ARG A 13 -7.97 -14.70 9.01
CA ARG A 13 -8.57 -15.90 9.63
C ARG A 13 -8.36 -15.96 11.15
N SER A 14 -7.19 -15.55 11.64
CA SER A 14 -6.78 -15.83 13.03
C SER A 14 -7.03 -14.70 14.04
N VAL A 15 -7.86 -13.71 13.71
CA VAL A 15 -8.17 -12.55 14.60
C VAL A 15 -8.73 -12.99 15.96
N PHE A 16 -9.34 -14.17 16.04
CA PHE A 16 -9.97 -14.69 17.24
C PHE A 16 -9.00 -15.15 18.34
N ILE A 17 -7.72 -15.41 18.01
CA ILE A 17 -6.72 -15.83 19.00
C ILE A 17 -6.19 -14.61 19.78
N ARG A 18 -5.98 -13.49 19.09
CA ARG A 18 -5.62 -12.20 19.68
C ARG A 18 -6.20 -11.09 18.81
N PRO A 19 -7.32 -10.47 19.23
CA PRO A 19 -7.87 -9.32 18.52
C PRO A 19 -6.84 -8.17 18.47
N PRO A 20 -6.80 -7.41 17.36
CA PRO A 20 -6.03 -6.18 17.24
C PRO A 20 -6.38 -5.23 18.38
N THR A 21 -5.35 -4.66 19.00
CA THR A 21 -5.51 -3.62 20.02
C THR A 21 -5.39 -2.23 19.39
N ASP A 22 -5.81 -1.19 20.12
CA ASP A 22 -5.62 0.20 19.69
C ASP A 22 -4.13 0.57 19.56
N ASP A 23 -3.27 -0.07 20.37
CA ASP A 23 -1.82 0.06 20.27
C ASP A 23 -1.29 -0.55 18.97
N ASP A 24 -1.74 -1.77 18.63
CA ASP A 24 -1.37 -2.40 17.37
C ASP A 24 -1.79 -1.52 16.17
N ARG A 25 -3.00 -0.96 16.20
CA ARG A 25 -3.49 -0.05 15.16
C ARG A 25 -2.65 1.23 15.07
N SER A 26 -2.35 1.85 16.21
CA SER A 26 -1.53 3.08 16.27
C SER A 26 -0.12 2.83 15.74
N HIS A 27 0.45 1.67 16.07
CA HIS A 27 1.72 1.21 15.55
C HIS A 27 1.69 1.02 14.02
N SER A 28 0.69 0.30 13.50
CA SER A 28 0.53 0.07 12.07
C SER A 28 0.36 1.38 11.30
N LEU A 29 -0.42 2.33 11.80
CA LEU A 29 -0.60 3.66 11.18
C LEU A 29 0.71 4.47 11.16
N THR A 30 1.51 4.36 12.22
CA THR A 30 2.82 5.02 12.30
C THR A 30 3.77 4.48 11.24
N ILE A 31 3.83 3.16 11.07
CA ILE A 31 4.62 2.52 10.00
C ILE A 31 4.06 2.87 8.62
N ALA A 32 2.74 2.79 8.44
CA ALA A 32 2.06 3.07 7.17
C ALA A 32 2.44 4.46 6.62
N ASN A 33 2.46 5.47 7.48
CA ASN A 33 2.86 6.83 7.12
C ASN A 33 4.30 6.93 6.61
N LYS A 34 5.20 6.05 7.07
CA LYS A 34 6.60 6.02 6.63
C LYS A 34 6.77 5.33 5.27
N VAL A 35 6.00 4.28 4.99
CA VAL A 35 6.17 3.42 3.80
C VAL A 35 5.14 3.64 2.67
N ARG A 36 4.14 4.50 2.86
CA ARG A 36 3.04 4.66 1.89
C ARG A 36 3.43 5.08 0.47
N CYS A 37 4.52 5.84 0.31
CA CYS A 37 5.02 6.15 -1.04
C CYS A 37 5.53 4.88 -1.72
N ASP A 38 6.39 4.13 -1.06
CA ASP A 38 6.96 2.89 -1.60
C ASP A 38 5.87 1.86 -1.87
N VAL A 39 4.89 1.73 -0.96
CA VAL A 39 3.73 0.85 -1.14
C VAL A 39 2.90 1.24 -2.35
N CYS A 40 2.58 2.52 -2.52
CA CYS A 40 1.86 3.00 -3.70
C CYS A 40 2.65 2.70 -4.99
N GLU A 41 3.97 2.98 -4.99
CA GLU A 41 4.82 2.74 -6.15
C GLU A 41 4.85 1.27 -6.52
N GLU A 42 5.07 0.37 -5.57
CA GLU A 42 5.17 -1.08 -5.84
C GLU A 42 3.84 -1.69 -6.29
N ILE A 43 2.71 -1.23 -5.73
CA ILE A 43 1.40 -1.69 -6.19
C ILE A 43 1.12 -1.19 -7.61
N LEU A 44 1.30 0.11 -7.91
CA LEU A 44 1.06 0.63 -9.25
C LEU A 44 1.97 0.00 -10.32
N LYS A 45 3.25 -0.26 -9.99
CA LYS A 45 4.18 -0.97 -10.89
C LYS A 45 3.67 -2.35 -11.29
N GLU A 46 2.94 -3.02 -10.40
CA GLU A 46 2.38 -4.33 -10.67
C GLU A 46 1.04 -4.27 -11.40
N LEU A 47 0.16 -3.33 -11.03
CA LEU A 47 -1.21 -3.30 -11.53
C LEU A 47 -1.31 -2.69 -12.93
N LEU A 48 -0.61 -1.59 -13.21
CA LEU A 48 -0.76 -0.86 -14.48
C LEU A 48 -0.46 -1.72 -15.73
N PRO A 49 0.52 -2.65 -15.71
CA PRO A 49 0.71 -3.57 -16.84
C PRO A 49 -0.47 -4.50 -17.12
N LYS A 50 -1.29 -4.78 -16.09
CA LYS A 50 -2.47 -5.66 -16.16
C LYS A 50 -3.71 -4.94 -16.70
N ALA A 51 -3.70 -3.59 -16.74
CA ALA A 51 -4.81 -2.83 -17.30
C ALA A 51 -4.95 -3.13 -18.80
N GLN A 52 -6.19 -3.27 -19.27
CA GLN A 52 -6.48 -3.52 -20.67
C GLN A 52 -6.01 -2.35 -21.53
N SER A 53 -6.45 -1.14 -21.15
CA SER A 53 -5.96 0.12 -21.65
C SER A 53 -5.57 1.01 -20.47
N LEU A 54 -4.68 1.96 -20.74
CA LEU A 54 -4.43 3.07 -19.81
C LEU A 54 -5.19 4.32 -20.25
N ALA A 55 -5.95 4.25 -21.36
CA ALA A 55 -6.62 5.41 -21.97
C ALA A 55 -8.03 5.60 -21.47
N HIS A 56 -8.54 4.60 -20.77
CA HIS A 56 -9.87 4.58 -20.21
C HIS A 56 -9.71 4.51 -18.70
N ILE A 57 -10.40 5.41 -18.01
CA ILE A 57 -10.40 5.47 -16.55
C ILE A 57 -10.90 4.14 -15.98
N ASP A 58 -11.97 3.58 -16.57
CA ASP A 58 -12.57 2.31 -16.18
C ASP A 58 -11.56 1.15 -16.21
N ASP A 59 -10.78 1.01 -17.28
CA ASP A 59 -9.75 -0.05 -17.38
C ASP A 59 -8.66 0.05 -16.30
N ILE A 60 -8.37 1.26 -15.81
CA ILE A 60 -7.43 1.49 -14.71
C ILE A 60 -8.11 1.19 -13.37
N LEU A 61 -9.35 1.67 -13.18
CA LEU A 61 -10.12 1.41 -11.97
C LEU A 61 -10.37 -0.08 -11.77
N ASP A 62 -10.66 -0.82 -12.83
CA ASP A 62 -10.84 -2.27 -12.75
C ASP A 62 -9.62 -2.98 -12.14
N VAL A 63 -8.40 -2.56 -12.48
CA VAL A 63 -7.20 -3.14 -11.87
C VAL A 63 -6.92 -2.61 -10.46
N LEU A 64 -7.22 -1.34 -10.17
CA LEU A 64 -7.04 -0.74 -8.84
C LEU A 64 -8.06 -1.26 -7.81
N GLU A 65 -9.30 -1.49 -8.21
CA GLU A 65 -10.34 -2.08 -7.39
C GLU A 65 -10.20 -3.61 -7.35
N SER A 66 -9.68 -4.21 -8.43
CA SER A 66 -9.56 -5.66 -8.59
C SER A 66 -10.76 -6.40 -8.00
N PRO A 67 -11.95 -6.22 -8.59
CA PRO A 67 -13.15 -6.90 -8.13
C PRO A 67 -12.93 -8.41 -8.13
N ILE A 68 -13.67 -9.12 -7.29
CA ILE A 68 -13.65 -10.57 -7.31
C ILE A 68 -14.30 -11.02 -8.61
N ASP A 69 -13.57 -11.84 -9.33
CA ASP A 69 -14.12 -12.57 -10.45
C ASP A 69 -15.04 -13.67 -9.88
N GLU A 70 -16.36 -13.40 -9.93
CA GLU A 70 -17.39 -14.30 -9.43
C GLU A 70 -17.39 -15.66 -10.17
N ASP A 71 -16.91 -15.70 -11.41
CA ASP A 71 -16.87 -16.91 -12.23
C ASP A 71 -15.71 -17.82 -11.83
N THR A 72 -14.64 -17.27 -11.25
CA THR A 72 -13.48 -18.04 -10.76
C THR A 72 -13.51 -18.28 -9.26
N TRP A 73 -14.42 -17.64 -8.52
CA TRP A 73 -14.51 -17.79 -7.08
C TRP A 73 -15.17 -19.11 -6.67
N GLU A 74 -14.35 -20.04 -6.17
CA GLU A 74 -14.86 -21.26 -5.56
C GLU A 74 -15.30 -21.02 -4.10
N LYS A 75 -16.60 -21.19 -3.85
CA LYS A 75 -17.17 -21.10 -2.51
C LYS A 75 -16.68 -22.24 -1.63
N SER A 76 -16.04 -21.91 -0.52
CA SER A 76 -15.63 -22.87 0.51
C SER A 76 -16.81 -23.33 1.35
N THR A 77 -16.71 -24.49 1.98
CA THR A 77 -17.64 -24.92 3.03
C THR A 77 -17.46 -24.14 4.33
N ASP A 78 -16.32 -23.47 4.52
CA ASP A 78 -16.03 -22.64 5.68
C ASP A 78 -16.57 -21.19 5.47
N PRO A 79 -17.57 -20.75 6.26
CA PRO A 79 -18.12 -19.39 6.16
C PRO A 79 -17.09 -18.29 6.40
N GLN A 80 -16.07 -18.55 7.21
CA GLN A 80 -15.02 -17.58 7.49
C GLN A 80 -14.12 -17.37 6.27
N VAL A 81 -13.76 -18.46 5.58
CA VAL A 81 -12.99 -18.39 4.33
C VAL A 81 -13.76 -17.62 3.28
N ASN A 82 -15.05 -17.90 3.13
CA ASN A 82 -15.90 -17.17 2.20
C ASN A 82 -15.94 -15.67 2.49
N ARG A 83 -16.09 -15.28 3.77
CA ARG A 83 -16.09 -13.87 4.16
C ARG A 83 -14.77 -13.18 3.80
N ILE A 84 -13.65 -13.83 4.05
CA ILE A 84 -12.33 -13.27 3.75
C ILE A 84 -12.13 -13.13 2.25
N ASN A 85 -12.46 -14.18 1.50
CA ASN A 85 -12.38 -14.19 0.04
C ASN A 85 -13.27 -13.10 -0.56
N LEU A 86 -14.51 -12.95 -0.10
CA LEU A 86 -15.44 -11.90 -0.53
C LEU A 86 -14.95 -10.47 -0.24
N SER A 87 -14.05 -10.31 0.73
CA SER A 87 -13.45 -9.02 1.03
C SER A 87 -12.11 -8.80 0.33
N ARG A 88 -11.59 -9.79 -0.42
CA ARG A 88 -10.28 -9.75 -1.08
C ARG A 88 -10.36 -8.93 -2.38
N THR A 89 -10.72 -7.66 -2.24
CA THR A 89 -10.75 -6.64 -3.28
C THR A 89 -9.88 -5.46 -2.86
N GLY A 90 -9.59 -4.58 -3.82
CA GLY A 90 -8.87 -3.32 -3.66
C GLY A 90 -7.60 -3.48 -2.85
N CYS A 91 -7.40 -2.59 -1.88
CA CYS A 91 -6.21 -2.61 -1.05
C CYS A 91 -6.03 -3.90 -0.25
N ASN A 92 -7.10 -4.61 0.19
CA ASN A 92 -6.98 -5.90 0.90
C ASN A 92 -6.40 -6.99 -0.01
N LYS A 93 -6.72 -6.96 -1.30
CA LYS A 93 -6.12 -7.84 -2.29
C LYS A 93 -4.68 -7.44 -2.59
N HIS A 94 -4.46 -6.16 -2.88
CA HIS A 94 -3.17 -5.66 -3.37
C HIS A 94 -2.05 -5.79 -2.35
N PHE A 95 -2.28 -5.48 -1.08
CA PHE A 95 -1.21 -5.65 -0.09
C PHE A 95 -0.82 -7.13 0.08
N LYS A 96 -1.75 -8.07 -0.09
CA LYS A 96 -1.44 -9.50 -0.04
C LYS A 96 -0.71 -9.95 -1.30
N ASP A 97 -1.32 -9.75 -2.47
CA ASP A 97 -0.83 -10.30 -3.72
C ASP A 97 0.43 -9.56 -4.21
N SER A 98 0.42 -8.23 -4.13
CA SER A 98 1.48 -7.41 -4.71
C SER A 98 2.62 -7.13 -3.75
N LEU A 99 2.38 -7.21 -2.44
CA LEU A 99 3.43 -7.00 -1.43
C LEU A 99 3.82 -8.31 -0.74
N LEU A 100 2.94 -8.89 0.08
CA LEU A 100 3.28 -10.03 0.95
C LEU A 100 3.66 -11.29 0.17
N ALA A 101 2.88 -11.68 -0.84
CA ALA A 101 3.16 -12.83 -1.70
C ALA A 101 4.45 -12.65 -2.50
N ARG A 102 4.86 -11.40 -2.73
CA ARG A 102 6.14 -11.06 -3.35
C ARG A 102 7.26 -10.86 -2.32
N GLY A 103 6.99 -11.00 -1.02
CA GLY A 103 7.99 -10.92 0.05
C GLY A 103 8.32 -9.51 0.53
N PHE A 104 7.53 -8.50 0.17
CA PHE A 104 7.69 -7.17 0.71
C PHE A 104 7.20 -7.07 2.16
N HIS A 105 7.93 -6.31 2.98
CA HIS A 105 7.60 -6.03 4.38
C HIS A 105 8.16 -4.68 4.81
N ALA A 106 7.59 -4.06 5.85
CA ALA A 106 8.16 -2.85 6.43
C ALA A 106 9.28 -3.22 7.42
N GLY A 107 10.40 -2.51 7.39
CA GLY A 107 11.51 -2.73 8.32
C GLY A 107 12.49 -1.55 8.36
N PRO A 108 13.50 -1.57 9.25
CA PRO A 108 14.49 -0.50 9.36
C PRO A 108 15.21 -0.26 8.03
N CYS A 109 15.38 0.98 7.58
CA CYS A 109 16.13 1.29 6.35
C CYS A 109 17.63 0.93 6.49
N ASP A 110 18.27 0.44 5.42
CA ASP A 110 19.68 -0.03 5.47
C ASP A 110 20.70 1.11 5.67
N ASP A 111 20.39 2.31 5.18
CA ASP A 111 21.32 3.45 5.14
C ASP A 111 21.67 4.03 6.52
N LYS A 112 20.93 3.65 7.58
CA LYS A 112 21.08 4.23 8.92
C LYS A 112 21.75 3.32 9.94
N LEU A 113 22.18 2.13 9.54
CA LEU A 113 22.91 1.21 10.44
C LEU A 113 24.36 1.67 10.74
N GLN A 114 24.84 2.76 10.13
CA GLN A 114 26.21 3.26 10.29
C GLN A 114 26.34 4.55 11.13
N GLY A 115 25.25 5.05 11.73
CA GLY A 115 25.25 6.30 12.50
C GLY A 115 25.45 6.08 14.01
N ASN A 116 26.47 6.73 14.60
CA ASN A 116 26.76 6.69 16.03
C ASN A 116 25.57 7.17 16.88
N GLY A 117 25.22 6.36 17.89
CA GLY A 117 24.05 6.48 18.76
C GLY A 117 23.73 7.89 19.26
N ASN A 118 22.60 8.42 18.81
CA ASN A 118 21.53 8.95 19.65
C ASN A 118 20.30 9.27 18.79
N GLU A 119 19.12 9.10 19.38
CA GLU A 119 17.77 9.46 18.87
C GLU A 119 17.06 8.47 17.93
N ASP A 120 16.41 7.49 18.57
CA ASP A 120 14.98 7.12 18.56
C ASP A 120 14.07 7.37 17.33
N VAL A 121 14.64 7.50 16.12
CA VAL A 121 13.86 7.43 14.88
C VAL A 121 14.44 6.33 14.02
N THR A 122 14.04 5.09 14.29
CA THR A 122 14.20 4.02 13.31
C THR A 122 13.38 4.41 12.09
N ASP A 123 14.09 4.84 11.05
CA ASP A 123 13.49 5.08 9.76
C ASP A 123 13.01 3.73 9.21
N ILE A 124 11.77 3.68 8.74
CA ILE A 124 11.13 2.45 8.28
C ILE A 124 10.93 2.56 6.78
N CYS A 125 11.43 1.57 6.05
CA CYS A 125 11.36 1.47 4.60
C CYS A 125 10.63 0.20 4.20
N LEU A 126 10.11 0.17 2.97
CA LEU A 126 9.64 -1.07 2.35
C LEU A 126 10.85 -1.91 1.91
N LYS A 127 10.93 -3.15 2.37
CA LYS A 127 12.04 -4.07 2.13
C LYS A 127 11.58 -5.34 1.43
N LYS A 128 12.47 -5.91 0.61
CA LYS A 128 12.28 -7.20 -0.04
C LYS A 128 12.89 -8.32 0.82
N GLY A 129 12.09 -9.31 1.16
CA GLY A 129 12.51 -10.51 1.89
C GLY A 129 11.83 -11.76 1.31
N THR A 130 11.53 -12.72 2.18
CA THR A 130 10.90 -13.99 1.78
C THR A 130 9.40 -13.81 1.48
N PRO A 131 8.92 -14.27 0.30
CA PRO A 131 7.51 -14.43 -0.01
C PRO A 131 6.69 -15.10 1.09
N LYS A 132 5.46 -14.62 1.30
CA LYS A 132 4.50 -15.24 2.22
C LYS A 132 3.58 -16.20 1.48
N THR A 133 3.31 -17.34 2.10
CA THR A 133 2.28 -18.26 1.61
C THR A 133 0.89 -17.68 1.88
N GLU A 134 -0.13 -18.18 1.18
CA GLU A 134 -1.52 -17.74 1.40
C GLU A 134 -1.95 -17.86 2.86
N ALA A 135 -1.69 -19.02 3.48
CA ALA A 135 -1.98 -19.25 4.89
C ALA A 135 -1.26 -18.24 5.83
N GLN A 136 -0.05 -17.81 5.49
CA GLN A 136 0.68 -16.80 6.27
C GLN A 136 0.08 -15.39 6.11
N MET A 137 -0.42 -15.05 4.91
CA MET A 137 -1.05 -13.75 4.64
C MET A 137 -2.42 -13.59 5.28
N GLU A 138 -3.08 -14.71 5.59
CA GLU A 138 -4.36 -14.75 6.29
C GLU A 138 -4.23 -14.71 7.81
N VAL A 139 -3.01 -14.75 8.35
CA VAL A 139 -2.76 -14.61 9.79
C VAL A 139 -2.53 -13.14 10.12
N TYR A 140 -3.25 -12.63 11.13
CA TYR A 140 -3.10 -11.26 11.57
C TYR A 140 -1.65 -10.97 12.00
N ASN A 141 -1.11 -9.85 11.51
CA ASN A 141 0.20 -9.33 11.87
C ASN A 141 0.16 -7.79 11.73
N ARG A 142 0.54 -7.07 12.78
CA ARG A 142 0.50 -5.60 12.80
C ARG A 142 1.36 -4.94 11.71
N ASP A 143 2.47 -5.56 11.32
CA ASP A 143 3.35 -5.02 10.28
C ASP A 143 2.74 -5.21 8.89
N TYR A 144 1.95 -6.29 8.70
CA TYR A 144 1.17 -6.50 7.47
C TYR A 144 0.03 -5.49 7.37
N ASP A 145 -0.65 -5.23 8.49
CA ASP A 145 -1.72 -4.24 8.55
C ASP A 145 -1.18 -2.82 8.26
N ALA A 146 0.09 -2.54 8.58
CA ALA A 146 0.74 -1.29 8.18
C ALA A 146 0.83 -1.12 6.66
N LEU A 147 1.09 -2.19 5.91
CA LEU A 147 1.10 -2.16 4.44
C LEU A 147 -0.30 -1.96 3.87
N TYR A 148 -1.30 -2.60 4.49
CA TYR A 148 -2.71 -2.37 4.16
C TYR A 148 -3.09 -0.90 4.37
N TYR A 149 -2.83 -0.33 5.55
CA TYR A 149 -3.11 1.08 5.83
C TYR A 149 -2.34 2.05 4.93
N ALA A 150 -1.12 1.69 4.52
CA ALA A 150 -0.33 2.47 3.56
C ALA A 150 -1.01 2.52 2.18
N CYS A 151 -1.56 1.38 1.72
CA CYS A 151 -2.36 1.32 0.50
C CYS A 151 -3.65 2.14 0.64
N GLU A 152 -4.41 1.96 1.73
CA GLU A 152 -5.67 2.69 1.97
C GLU A 152 -5.44 4.20 2.01
N ALA A 153 -4.36 4.66 2.63
CA ALA A 153 -4.01 6.07 2.69
C ALA A 153 -3.56 6.68 1.35
N THR A 154 -3.38 5.85 0.32
CA THR A 154 -2.94 6.25 -1.03
C THR A 154 -3.92 5.74 -2.08
N ILE A 155 -3.71 4.55 -2.62
CA ILE A 155 -4.52 3.96 -3.70
C ILE A 155 -5.98 3.81 -3.30
N GLY A 156 -6.28 3.34 -2.08
CA GLY A 156 -7.67 3.16 -1.64
C GLY A 156 -8.45 4.48 -1.54
N ARG A 157 -7.77 5.58 -1.15
CA ARG A 157 -8.39 6.89 -0.97
C ARG A 157 -8.40 7.75 -2.24
N TYR A 158 -7.39 7.63 -3.09
CA TYR A 158 -7.16 8.49 -4.26
C TYR A 158 -7.20 7.68 -5.57
N GLY A 159 -7.84 6.50 -5.57
CA GLY A 159 -7.90 5.61 -6.74
C GLY A 159 -8.49 6.28 -7.97
N ASP A 160 -9.62 6.96 -7.80
CA ASP A 160 -10.28 7.72 -8.88
C ASP A 160 -9.38 8.82 -9.44
N ASP A 161 -8.80 9.66 -8.57
CA ASP A 161 -7.89 10.74 -8.97
C ASP A 161 -6.65 10.19 -9.70
N ILE A 162 -6.11 9.05 -9.22
CA ILE A 162 -4.98 8.35 -9.84
C ILE A 162 -5.37 7.86 -11.23
N ALA A 163 -6.53 7.22 -11.37
CA ALA A 163 -7.02 6.70 -12.64
C ALA A 163 -7.27 7.82 -13.66
N GLU A 164 -7.94 8.91 -13.23
CA GLU A 164 -8.16 10.09 -14.06
C GLU A 164 -6.85 10.73 -14.52
N TYR A 165 -5.89 10.90 -13.61
CA TYR A 165 -4.59 11.48 -13.94
C TYR A 165 -3.81 10.61 -14.94
N LEU A 166 -3.77 9.29 -14.71
CA LEU A 166 -3.10 8.35 -15.59
C LEU A 166 -3.75 8.31 -16.98
N ALA A 167 -5.08 8.33 -17.05
CA ALA A 167 -5.82 8.31 -18.31
C ALA A 167 -5.62 9.58 -19.15
N ASN A 168 -5.57 10.74 -18.49
CA ASN A 168 -5.51 12.04 -19.19
C ASN A 168 -4.08 12.52 -19.48
N ASN A 169 -3.04 11.88 -18.94
CA ASN A 169 -1.67 12.35 -19.13
C ASN A 169 -0.94 11.58 -20.26
N HIS A 170 -0.93 12.18 -21.44
CA HIS A 170 -0.38 11.58 -22.67
C HIS A 170 1.11 11.20 -22.57
N HIS A 171 1.89 11.87 -21.70
CA HIS A 171 3.28 11.48 -21.46
C HIS A 171 3.38 10.15 -20.72
N VAL A 172 2.50 9.96 -19.72
CA VAL A 172 2.42 8.72 -18.93
C VAL A 172 2.01 7.55 -19.81
N HIS A 173 1.05 7.78 -20.71
CA HIS A 173 0.65 6.84 -21.76
C HIS A 173 1.81 6.35 -22.60
N HIS A 174 2.58 7.29 -23.12
CA HIS A 174 3.70 6.99 -24.00
C HIS A 174 4.76 6.17 -23.26
N ASP A 175 5.13 6.56 -22.04
CA ASP A 175 6.10 5.83 -21.21
C ASP A 175 5.61 4.40 -20.90
N LEU A 176 4.31 4.25 -20.58
CA LEU A 176 3.69 2.96 -20.28
C LEU A 176 3.59 2.03 -21.50
N GLN A 177 3.24 2.57 -22.67
CA GLN A 177 3.24 1.81 -23.93
C GLN A 177 4.66 1.41 -24.35
N GLN A 178 5.63 2.29 -24.14
CA GLN A 178 7.03 1.96 -24.40
C GLN A 178 7.54 0.87 -23.47
N GLN A 179 7.15 0.83 -22.19
CA GLN A 179 7.56 -0.26 -21.31
C GLN A 179 7.14 -1.63 -21.84
N ARG A 180 5.91 -1.78 -22.37
CA ARG A 180 5.44 -3.03 -22.98
C ARG A 180 6.34 -3.53 -24.11
N THR A 181 7.09 -2.63 -24.75
CA THR A 181 7.92 -2.94 -25.93
C THR A 181 9.42 -2.85 -25.68
N SER A 182 9.88 -2.10 -24.68
CA SER A 182 11.29 -1.69 -24.56
C SER A 182 11.85 -1.61 -23.13
N HIS A 183 11.20 -2.23 -22.14
CA HIS A 183 11.71 -2.31 -20.76
C HIS A 183 12.05 -0.94 -20.11
N VAL A 184 11.37 0.14 -20.53
CA VAL A 184 11.54 1.47 -19.94
C VAL A 184 11.12 1.48 -18.46
N GLU A 185 11.91 2.11 -17.59
CA GLU A 185 11.60 2.20 -16.17
C GLU A 185 10.43 3.16 -15.92
N LEU A 186 9.26 2.62 -15.51
CA LEU A 186 8.11 3.41 -15.05
C LEU A 186 8.33 4.13 -13.71
N GLY A 187 9.49 3.90 -13.07
CA GLY A 187 9.79 4.38 -11.73
C GLY A 187 9.50 5.87 -11.53
N PRO A 188 10.01 6.79 -12.37
CA PRO A 188 9.81 8.22 -12.18
C PRO A 188 8.34 8.65 -12.31
N THR A 189 7.63 8.12 -13.31
CA THR A 189 6.24 8.48 -13.58
C THR A 189 5.30 7.96 -12.49
N ILE A 190 5.45 6.70 -12.08
CA ILE A 190 4.68 6.12 -10.98
C ILE A 190 4.96 6.86 -9.67
N ARG A 191 6.22 7.21 -9.39
CA ARG A 191 6.60 8.00 -8.22
C ARG A 191 5.91 9.36 -8.20
N ALA A 192 5.86 10.04 -9.34
CA ALA A 192 5.18 11.32 -9.45
C ALA A 192 3.68 11.18 -9.16
N VAL A 193 3.02 10.17 -9.73
CA VAL A 193 1.59 9.88 -9.48
C VAL A 193 1.32 9.63 -8.01
N CYS A 194 2.09 8.74 -7.36
CA CYS A 194 1.93 8.43 -5.94
C CYS A 194 2.16 9.65 -5.04
N ARG A 195 3.13 10.51 -5.39
CA ARG A 195 3.44 11.70 -4.61
C ARG A 195 2.40 12.80 -4.78
N ASP A 196 2.09 13.12 -6.03
CA ASP A 196 1.39 14.34 -6.41
C ASP A 196 -0.12 14.12 -6.40
N VAL A 197 -0.59 12.94 -6.82
CA VAL A 197 -2.01 12.55 -6.84
C VAL A 197 -2.34 11.71 -5.60
N GLY A 198 -1.60 10.62 -5.37
CA GLY A 198 -1.78 9.74 -4.20
C GLY A 198 -1.38 10.35 -2.86
N LYS A 199 -0.90 11.60 -2.84
CA LYS A 199 -0.56 12.40 -1.66
C LYS A 199 0.37 11.70 -0.65
N CYS A 200 1.19 10.76 -1.10
CA CYS A 200 2.00 9.92 -0.23
C CYS A 200 3.04 10.72 0.60
N ASN A 201 3.38 11.95 0.20
CA ASN A 201 4.33 12.81 0.93
C ASN A 201 3.70 13.81 1.93
N MET A 202 2.38 13.92 2.06
CA MET A 202 1.74 14.96 2.89
C MET A 202 2.18 15.02 4.37
N HIS A 203 2.64 13.93 4.99
CA HIS A 203 3.09 13.91 6.40
C HIS A 203 4.60 14.05 6.58
N ARG A 204 5.41 14.10 5.51
CA ARG A 204 6.85 14.37 5.60
C ARG A 204 7.16 15.88 5.72
N ARG A 205 6.26 16.68 6.28
CA ARG A 205 6.62 18.06 6.67
C ARG A 205 7.70 17.93 7.73
N ARG A 206 8.95 18.27 7.34
CA ARG A 206 10.10 18.33 8.26
C ARG A 206 9.68 19.14 9.50
N PRO A 207 9.95 18.68 10.72
CA PRO A 207 9.74 19.43 11.96
C PRO A 207 10.59 20.70 12.12
N SER A 208 10.99 21.37 11.04
CA SER A 208 11.91 22.50 11.09
C SER A 208 11.49 23.58 10.09
N GLU A 209 10.63 24.48 10.56
CA GLU A 209 10.65 25.93 10.24
C GLU A 209 9.62 26.64 11.13
N THR A 210 9.82 26.56 12.44
CA THR A 210 9.34 27.61 13.35
C THR A 210 10.57 28.28 13.90
N VAL A 211 11.28 29.00 13.03
CA VAL A 211 12.25 30.01 13.47
C VAL A 211 11.41 31.10 14.12
N GLY A 212 11.23 31.00 15.43
CA GLY A 212 10.67 32.09 16.22
C GLY A 212 11.57 33.33 16.04
N PRO A 213 11.00 34.54 15.94
CA PRO A 213 11.80 35.76 15.83
C PRO A 213 12.71 35.85 17.06
N THR A 214 14.01 35.98 16.80
CA THR A 214 15.02 36.27 17.82
C THR A 214 14.70 37.65 18.39
N PRO A 215 14.54 37.82 19.72
CA PRO A 215 14.37 39.14 20.30
C PRO A 215 15.69 39.89 20.19
N THR A 216 15.68 40.99 19.43
CA THR A 216 16.71 42.03 19.49
C THR A 216 16.58 42.79 20.80
N GLU A 217 17.65 42.76 21.60
CA GLU A 217 17.93 43.73 22.68
C GLU A 217 18.53 45.02 22.11
#